data_AF-A0A971K9D2-F1
#
_entry.id   AF-A0A971K9D2-F1
#
_cell.length_a   1.000
_cell.length_b   1.000
_cell.length_c   1.000
_cell.angle_alpha   90.00
_cell.angle_beta   90.00
_cell.angle_gamma   90.00
#
_symmetry.space_group_name_H-M   'P 1'
#
loop_
_entity.id
_entity.type
_entity.pdbx_description
1 polymer ?
#
loop_
_entity_poly.entity_id
_entity_poly.type
_entity_poly.pdbx_seq_one_letter_code
_entity_poly.pdbx_strand_id
1 'polypeptide(L)' 'MKLEDCKKCKHHIELRNFQVLCNYGGSLSSMATSQDPKNGEFKVLACPLTKGTGK' A
#
# COMPACT_ATOMS: atom_id res chain seq x y z
N MET A 1 6.11 1.38 3.58
CA MET A 1 6.02 -0.05 3.20
C MET A 1 6.43 -0.20 1.75
N LYS A 2 7.19 -1.24 1.36
CA LYS A 2 7.45 -1.54 -0.05
C LYS A 2 6.21 -2.13 -0.72
N LEU A 3 6.04 -1.89 -2.02
CA LEU A 3 4.91 -2.44 -2.77
C LEU A 3 4.94 -3.98 -2.78
N GLU A 4 6.11 -4.60 -2.86
CA GLU A 4 6.24 -6.07 -2.84
C GLU A 4 5.76 -6.67 -1.51
N ASP A 5 6.04 -6.01 -0.39
CA ASP A 5 5.51 -6.42 0.92
C ASP A 5 4.00 -6.18 1.00
N CYS A 6 3.50 -5.11 0.38
CA CYS A 6 2.07 -4.81 0.30
C CYS A 6 1.30 -5.89 -0.47
N LYS A 7 1.84 -6.40 -1.58
CA LYS A 7 1.22 -7.49 -2.37
C LYS A 7 1.03 -8.78 -1.58
N LYS A 8 1.84 -9.01 -0.55
CA LYS A 8 1.73 -10.18 0.36
C LYS A 8 0.70 -9.96 1.47
N CYS A 9 0.18 -8.74 1.63
CA CYS A 9 -0.81 -8.43 2.66
C CYS A 9 -2.17 -9.04 2.30
N LYS A 10 -2.83 -9.70 3.26
CA LYS A 10 -4.18 -10.27 3.08
C LYS A 10 -5.26 -9.24 2.71
N HIS A 11 -5.00 -7.96 2.96
CA HIS A 11 -5.91 -6.87 2.64
C HIS A 11 -5.68 -6.30 1.23
N HIS A 12 -4.56 -6.65 0.58
CA HIS A 12 -4.28 -6.24 -0.78
C HIS A 12 -5.26 -6.93 -1.74
N ILE A 13 -5.87 -6.15 -2.62
CA ILE A 13 -6.74 -6.68 -3.69
C ILE A 13 -5.97 -6.64 -5.01
N GLU A 14 -5.56 -5.45 -5.44
CA GLU A 14 -4.88 -5.26 -6.72
C GLU A 14 -4.06 -3.97 -6.75
N LEU A 15 -3.24 -3.80 -7.79
CA LEU A 15 -2.54 -2.56 -8.13
C LEU A 15 -3.04 -2.06 -9.49
N ARG A 16 -3.58 -0.84 -9.52
CA ARG A 16 -4.09 -0.20 -10.75
C ARG A 16 -3.69 1.27 -10.79
N ASN A 17 -3.17 1.74 -11.93
CA ASN A 17 -2.78 3.15 -12.13
C ASN A 17 -1.92 3.74 -11.00
N PHE A 18 -0.87 3.02 -10.56
CA PHE A 18 -0.01 3.42 -9.43
C PHE A 18 -0.75 3.58 -8.08
N GLN A 19 -1.92 2.97 -7.94
CA GLN A 19 -2.68 2.91 -6.71
C GLN A 19 -2.92 1.47 -6.32
N VAL A 20 -2.68 1.16 -5.05
CA VAL A 20 -3.01 -0.12 -4.45
C VAL A 20 -4.46 -0.07 -3.97
N LEU A 21 -5.28 -0.98 -4.46
CA LEU A 21 -6.59 -1.25 -3.91
C LEU A 21 -6.45 -2.20 -2.72
N CYS A 22 -7.03 -1.81 -1.59
CA CYS A 22 -6.92 -2.52 -0.33
C CYS A 22 -8.26 -2.55 0.38
N ASN A 23 -8.63 -3.69 0.94
CA ASN A 23 -9.79 -3.84 1.82
C ASN A 23 -9.32 -4.00 3.26
N TYR A 24 -9.02 -2.87 3.89
CA TYR A 24 -8.68 -2.81 5.31
C TYR A 24 -9.91 -2.41 6.12
N GLY A 25 -10.24 -3.18 7.16
CA GLY A 25 -11.40 -2.88 8.03
C GLY A 25 -12.77 -3.03 7.35
N GLY A 26 -12.88 -3.78 6.25
CA GLY A 26 -14.12 -3.98 5.51
C GLY A 26 -14.48 -2.84 4.54
N SER A 27 -13.61 -1.83 4.41
CA SER A 27 -13.79 -0.72 3.47
C SER A 27 -12.75 -0.76 2.37
N LEU A 28 -13.21 -0.66 1.13
CA LEU A 28 -12.36 -0.58 -0.06
C LEU A 28 -11.67 0.80 -0.10
N SER A 29 -10.34 0.81 -0.09
CA SER A 29 -9.52 2.01 -0.07
C SER A 29 -8.44 1.92 -1.14
N SER A 30 -8.22 3.01 -1.87
CA SER A 30 -7.11 3.16 -2.81
C SER A 30 -5.96 3.95 -2.18
N MET A 31 -4.74 3.40 -2.24
CA MET A 31 -3.53 4.00 -1.67
C MET A 31 -2.53 4.31 -2.79
N ALA A 32 -2.08 5.55 -2.87
CA ALA A 32 -1.05 5.93 -3.84
C ALA A 32 0.30 5.24 -3.57
N THR A 33 1.02 4.93 -4.63
CA THR A 33 2.43 4.53 -4.58
C THR A 33 3.33 5.65 -5.08
N SER A 34 4.55 5.71 -4.55
CA SER A 34 5.62 6.56 -5.08
C SER A 34 6.77 5.67 -5.50
N GLN A 35 7.38 6.00 -6.63
CA GLN A 35 8.63 5.39 -7.04
C GLN A 35 9.80 6.12 -6.37
N ASP A 36 10.77 5.38 -5.85
CA ASP A 36 12.00 5.94 -5.32
C ASP A 36 12.93 6.30 -6.50
N PRO A 37 13.39 7.57 -6.62
CA PRO A 37 14.17 8.02 -7.76
C PRO A 37 15.59 7.43 -7.79
N LYS A 38 16.08 6.85 -6.70
CA LYS A 38 17.46 6.32 -6.61
C LYS A 38 17.57 4.87 -7.07
N ASN A 39 16.53 4.07 -6.81
CA ASN A 39 16.58 2.62 -7.06
C ASN A 39 15.34 2.09 -7.80
N GLY A 40 14.38 2.95 -8.14
CA GLY A 40 13.18 2.58 -8.88
C GLY A 40 12.15 1.77 -8.08
N GLU A 41 12.37 1.56 -6.77
CA GLU A 41 11.45 0.78 -5.93
C GLU A 41 10.16 1.55 -5.64
N PHE A 42 9.01 0.86 -5.75
CA PHE A 42 7.73 1.44 -5.38
C PHE A 42 7.46 1.30 -3.87
N LYS A 43 7.09 2.41 -3.24
CA LYS A 43 6.67 2.50 -1.83
C LYS A 43 5.19 2.87 -1.77
N VAL A 44 4.44 2.19 -0.91
CA VAL A 44 3.04 2.52 -0.60
C VAL A 44 3.04 3.68 0.40
N LEU A 45 2.36 4.78 0.06
CA LEU A 45 2.43 6.03 0.80
C LEU A 45 1.52 6.05 2.04
N ALA A 46 0.38 5.37 1.99
CA ALA A 46 -0.68 5.50 2.98
C ALA A 46 -1.17 4.15 3.54
N CYS A 47 -0.26 3.19 3.78
CA CYS A 47 -0.66 1.90 4.35
C CYS A 47 -1.05 2.03 5.84
N PRO A 48 -2.30 1.74 6.22
CA PRO A 48 -2.75 1.84 7.61
C PRO A 48 -2.01 0.88 8.55
N LEU A 49 -1.45 -0.22 8.05
CA LEU A 49 -0.63 -1.15 8.87
C LEU A 49 0.75 -0.60 9.24
N THR A 50 1.24 0.42 8.52
CA THR A 50 2.56 1.02 8.81
C THR A 50 2.50 2.17 9.79
N LYS A 51 1.35 2.84 9.91
CA LYS A 51 1.05 3.66 11.07
C LYS A 51 0.56 2.70 12.13
N GLY A 52 1.48 2.24 12.99
CA GLY A 52 1.12 1.43 14.15
C GLY A 52 -0.12 2.01 14.83
N THR A 53 -0.97 1.12 15.31
CA THR A 53 -2.05 1.38 16.27
C THR A 53 -1.72 2.56 17.17
N GLY A 54 -2.25 3.72 16.80
CA GLY A 54 -2.38 4.90 17.64
C GLY A 54 -3.81 4.99 18.14
N LYS A 55 -4.30 3.91 18.75
CA LYS A 55 -5.35 3.90 19.77
C LYS A 55 -5.51 2.50 20.34
#